data_AF-A0A1Q4WBS8-F1
#
_entry.id   AF-A0A1Q4WBS8-F1
#
_cell.length_a   1.000
_cell.length_b   1.000
_cell.length_c   1.000
_cell.angle_alpha   90.00
_cell.angle_beta   90.00
_cell.angle_gamma   90.00
#
_symmetry.space_group_name_H-M   'P 1'
#
loop_
_entity.id
_entity.type
_entity.pdbx_description
1 polymer ?
#
loop_
_entity_poly.entity_id
_entity_poly.type
_entity_poly.pdbx_seq_one_letter_code
_entity_poly.pdbx_strand_id
1 'polypeptide(L)'
;MTTTALPPLPADVAELLRAVDAPPRLVAHLALVHRVAEEIAGFCAREGLAFDRAAVLYGAATHDIGKTVHPEELSAPGSRHEPAGHALLLAHGVPEHLARFARTHASWDEPGTTVEDLLVGLADKAWKNKRVQDLEDLVVDRLAAAGGKERWEAFLALDDLLTRIGEDAPRRLAVQAAHPVRTG
;
A
#
# COMPACT_ATOMS: atom_id res chain seq x y z
N MET A 1 29.04 0.46 -5.95
CA MET A 1 27.59 0.67 -6.12
C MET A 1 26.95 0.33 -4.79
N THR A 2 26.50 1.33 -4.05
CA THR A 2 25.75 1.11 -2.81
C THR A 2 24.41 0.48 -3.20
N THR A 3 24.23 -0.81 -2.90
CA THR A 3 22.91 -1.42 -2.90
C THR A 3 22.07 -0.62 -1.92
N THR A 4 21.14 0.20 -2.42
CA THR A 4 20.15 0.87 -1.57
C THR A 4 19.34 -0.24 -0.92
N ALA A 5 19.58 -0.50 0.36
CA ALA A 5 18.86 -1.52 1.10
C ALA A 5 17.36 -1.20 1.07
N LEU A 6 16.54 -2.23 0.87
CA LEU A 6 15.09 -2.09 0.95
C LEU A 6 14.70 -1.64 2.37
N PRO A 7 13.68 -0.79 2.51
CA PRO A 7 13.12 -0.52 3.83
C PRO A 7 12.65 -1.85 4.46
N PRO A 8 12.76 -1.99 5.79
CA PRO A 8 12.35 -3.22 6.46
C PRO A 8 10.84 -3.41 6.34
N LEU A 9 10.42 -4.66 6.21
CA LEU A 9 9.04 -5.09 6.39
C LEU A 9 8.84 -5.59 7.83
N PRO A 10 7.60 -5.62 8.34
CA PRO A 10 7.27 -6.36 9.55
C PRO A 10 7.79 -7.81 9.48
N ALA A 11 8.30 -8.33 10.59
CA ALA A 11 9.00 -9.61 10.62
C ALA A 11 8.10 -10.78 10.18
N ASP A 12 6.85 -10.77 10.63
CA ASP A 12 5.79 -11.71 10.27
C ASP A 12 5.47 -11.66 8.76
N VAL A 13 5.39 -10.46 8.17
CA VAL A 13 5.20 -10.31 6.73
C VAL A 13 6.42 -10.79 5.95
N ALA A 14 7.63 -10.49 6.41
CA ALA A 14 8.87 -10.98 5.78
C ALA A 14 9.01 -12.51 5.87
N GLU A 15 8.53 -13.13 6.95
CA GLU A 15 8.41 -14.59 7.09
C GLU A 15 7.39 -15.17 6.12
N LEU A 16 6.20 -14.57 6.05
CA LEU A 16 5.15 -14.99 5.12
C LEU A 16 5.63 -14.91 3.66
N LEU A 17 6.24 -13.80 3.24
CA LEU A 17 6.74 -13.62 1.87
C LEU A 17 7.82 -14.64 1.52
N ARG A 18 8.66 -15.05 2.48
CA ARG A 18 9.61 -16.15 2.28
C ARG A 18 8.91 -17.50 2.17
N ALA A 19 7.87 -17.75 2.98
CA ALA A 19 7.12 -19.00 2.97
C ALA A 19 6.39 -19.23 1.64
N VAL A 20 5.96 -18.16 0.97
CA VAL A 20 5.28 -18.22 -0.34
C VAL A 20 6.22 -18.02 -1.54
N ASP A 21 7.54 -18.08 -1.32
CA ASP A 21 8.58 -17.86 -2.35
C ASP A 21 8.35 -16.58 -3.17
N ALA A 22 8.06 -15.46 -2.48
CA ALA A 22 7.71 -14.22 -3.15
C ALA A 22 8.86 -13.70 -4.03
N PRO A 23 8.59 -13.34 -5.31
CA PRO A 23 9.62 -12.80 -6.19
C PRO A 23 10.32 -11.57 -5.59
N PRO A 24 11.64 -11.40 -5.76
CA PRO A 24 12.36 -10.26 -5.18
C PRO A 24 11.78 -8.89 -5.58
N ARG A 25 11.25 -8.75 -6.80
CA ARG A 25 10.57 -7.52 -7.24
C ARG A 25 9.29 -7.25 -6.46
N LEU A 26 8.54 -8.29 -6.10
CA LEU A 26 7.34 -8.16 -5.27
C LEU A 26 7.73 -7.73 -3.85
N VAL A 27 8.74 -8.35 -3.26
CA VAL A 27 9.25 -7.96 -1.93
C VAL A 27 9.70 -6.50 -1.92
N ALA A 28 10.43 -6.08 -2.95
CA ALA A 28 10.86 -4.69 -3.10
C ALA A 28 9.67 -3.72 -3.21
N HIS A 29 8.65 -4.08 -3.99
CA HIS A 29 7.43 -3.30 -4.11
C HIS A 29 6.72 -3.13 -2.77
N LEU A 30 6.41 -4.24 -2.08
CA LEU A 30 5.69 -4.24 -0.81
C LEU A 30 6.44 -3.46 0.27
N ALA A 31 7.76 -3.57 0.32
CA ALA A 31 8.61 -2.81 1.23
C ALA A 31 8.51 -1.29 0.96
N LEU A 32 8.57 -0.87 -0.30
CA LEU A 32 8.47 0.55 -0.68
C LEU A 32 7.08 1.12 -0.42
N VAL A 33 6.01 0.37 -0.71
CA VAL A 33 4.63 0.78 -0.42
C VAL A 33 4.39 0.85 1.09
N HIS A 34 4.84 -0.14 1.85
CA HIS A 34 4.78 -0.13 3.31
C HIS A 34 5.44 1.13 3.89
N ARG A 35 6.62 1.51 3.39
CA ARG A 35 7.30 2.73 3.84
C ARG A 35 6.47 4.00 3.58
N VAL A 36 5.83 4.09 2.41
CA VAL A 36 4.94 5.22 2.10
C VAL A 36 3.69 5.19 2.97
N ALA A 37 3.15 4.01 3.29
CA ALA A 37 2.05 3.86 4.22
C ALA A 37 2.42 4.31 5.65
N GLU A 38 3.67 4.14 6.10
CA GLU A 38 4.13 4.68 7.38
C GLU A 38 4.04 6.22 7.42
N GLU A 39 4.44 6.88 6.33
CA GLU A 39 4.39 8.34 6.22
C GLU A 39 2.96 8.87 6.18
N ILE A 40 2.11 8.23 5.36
CA ILE A 40 0.68 8.56 5.25
C ILE A 40 -0.03 8.33 6.58
N ALA A 41 0.12 7.14 7.19
CA ALA A 41 -0.50 6.84 8.47
C ALA A 41 -0.02 7.79 9.58
N GLY A 42 1.27 8.12 9.59
CA GLY A 42 1.82 9.09 10.54
C GLY A 42 1.22 10.48 10.36
N PHE A 43 0.98 10.92 9.13
CA PHE A 43 0.28 12.16 8.83
C PHE A 43 -1.18 12.11 9.29
N CYS A 44 -1.95 11.11 8.86
CA CYS A 44 -3.36 10.99 9.21
C CYS A 44 -3.59 10.96 10.73
N ALA A 45 -2.73 10.27 11.48
CA ALA A 45 -2.80 10.25 12.94
C ALA A 45 -2.56 11.64 13.57
N ARG A 46 -1.62 12.44 13.03
CA ARG A 46 -1.39 13.83 13.48
C ARG A 46 -2.55 14.75 13.14
N GLU A 47 -3.24 14.48 12.04
CA GLU A 47 -4.46 15.18 11.63
C GLU A 47 -5.69 14.77 12.44
N GLY A 48 -5.56 13.83 13.39
CA GLY A 48 -6.64 13.40 14.28
C GLY A 48 -7.53 12.30 13.71
N LEU A 49 -7.19 11.72 12.56
CA LEU A 49 -7.95 10.63 11.97
C LEU A 49 -7.78 9.35 12.81
N ALA A 50 -8.90 8.78 13.26
CA ALA A 50 -8.92 7.48 13.95
C ALA A 50 -9.03 6.34 12.93
N PHE A 51 -8.09 5.40 12.99
CA PHE A 51 -8.03 4.21 12.15
C PHE A 51 -7.12 3.17 12.80
N ASP A 52 -7.23 1.91 12.37
CA ASP A 52 -6.29 0.85 12.73
C ASP A 52 -4.99 1.00 11.93
N ARG A 53 -4.01 1.67 12.54
CA ARG A 53 -2.68 1.86 11.94
C ARG A 53 -1.98 0.54 11.65
N ALA A 54 -2.12 -0.47 12.50
CA ALA A 54 -1.45 -1.75 12.28
C ALA A 54 -2.04 -2.46 11.05
N ALA A 55 -3.36 -2.41 10.89
CA ALA A 55 -4.04 -2.97 9.72
C ALA A 55 -3.61 -2.28 8.42
N VAL A 56 -3.50 -0.94 8.39
CA VAL A 56 -3.01 -0.21 7.20
C VAL A 56 -1.60 -0.63 6.82
N LEU A 57 -0.70 -0.70 7.80
CA LEU A 57 0.70 -1.04 7.56
C LEU A 57 0.86 -2.49 7.09
N TYR A 58 0.08 -3.41 7.65
CA TYR A 58 0.02 -4.80 7.21
C TYR A 58 -0.55 -4.90 5.79
N GLY A 59 -1.70 -4.25 5.53
CA GLY A 59 -2.34 -4.23 4.22
C GLY A 59 -1.40 -3.70 3.13
N ALA A 60 -0.72 -2.58 3.37
CA ALA A 60 0.29 -2.04 2.45
C ALA A 60 1.42 -3.04 2.17
N ALA A 61 1.86 -3.76 3.20
CA ALA A 61 2.93 -4.75 3.13
C ALA A 61 2.51 -6.08 2.49
N THR A 62 1.22 -6.34 2.27
CA THR A 62 0.72 -7.61 1.73
C THR A 62 -0.25 -7.50 0.56
N HIS A 63 -0.74 -6.31 0.18
CA HIS A 63 -1.85 -6.15 -0.76
C HIS A 63 -1.62 -6.88 -2.10
N ASP A 64 -0.39 -6.83 -2.59
CA ASP A 64 0.00 -7.40 -3.88
C ASP A 64 0.50 -8.86 -3.79
N ILE A 65 0.36 -9.52 -2.63
CA ILE A 65 0.94 -10.86 -2.39
C ILE A 65 0.44 -11.92 -3.37
N GLY A 66 -0.74 -11.75 -3.98
CA GLY A 66 -1.22 -12.66 -5.02
C GLY A 66 -0.37 -12.68 -6.28
N LYS A 67 0.54 -11.72 -6.47
CA LYS A 67 1.56 -11.74 -7.55
C LYS A 67 2.63 -12.81 -7.34
N THR A 68 2.63 -13.50 -6.21
CA THR A 68 3.34 -14.79 -6.05
C THR A 68 2.68 -15.91 -6.86
N VAL A 69 1.35 -15.90 -6.96
CA VAL A 69 0.56 -16.86 -7.74
C VAL A 69 0.47 -16.45 -9.21
N HIS A 70 0.44 -15.13 -9.48
CA HIS A 70 0.36 -14.53 -10.81
C HIS A 70 1.58 -13.64 -11.10
N PRO A 71 2.80 -14.20 -11.21
CA PRO A 71 4.02 -13.42 -11.38
C PRO A 71 4.09 -12.64 -12.70
N GLU A 72 3.30 -13.01 -13.70
CA GLU A 72 3.13 -12.25 -14.95
C GLU A 72 2.66 -10.80 -14.68
N GLU A 73 1.85 -10.60 -13.64
CA GLU A 73 1.28 -9.29 -13.26
C GLU A 73 2.30 -8.38 -12.54
N LEU A 74 3.54 -8.83 -12.33
CA LEU A 74 4.66 -7.96 -11.91
C LEU A 74 5.22 -7.11 -13.06
N SER A 75 4.86 -7.43 -14.30
CA SER A 75 5.38 -6.76 -15.51
C SER A 75 4.32 -6.44 -16.54
N ALA A 76 3.13 -7.03 -16.43
CA ALA A 76 1.97 -6.76 -17.28
C ALA A 76 0.78 -6.29 -16.43
N PRO A 77 -0.18 -5.57 -17.03
CA PRO A 77 -1.46 -5.29 -16.37
C PRO A 77 -2.20 -6.59 -16.02
N GLY A 78 -2.97 -6.57 -14.93
CA GLY A 78 -3.80 -7.67 -14.50
C GLY A 78 -4.39 -7.42 -13.10
N SER A 79 -5.39 -8.22 -12.74
CA SER A 79 -6.07 -8.17 -11.45
C SER A 79 -6.30 -9.57 -10.86
N ARG A 80 -5.74 -10.63 -11.45
CA ARG A 80 -5.91 -11.99 -10.94
C ARG A 80 -5.22 -12.18 -9.59
N HIS A 81 -4.18 -11.39 -9.31
CA HIS A 81 -3.52 -11.35 -8.02
C HIS A 81 -4.46 -10.94 -6.88
N GLU A 82 -5.52 -10.18 -7.12
CA GLU A 82 -6.40 -9.67 -6.06
C GLU A 82 -7.14 -10.81 -5.33
N PRO A 83 -7.98 -11.64 -5.99
CA PRO A 83 -8.61 -12.77 -5.33
C PRO A 83 -7.61 -13.87 -4.94
N ALA A 84 -6.52 -14.04 -5.69
CA ALA A 84 -5.49 -15.04 -5.37
C ALA A 84 -4.73 -14.67 -4.09
N GLY A 85 -4.39 -13.40 -3.91
CA GLY A 85 -3.71 -12.88 -2.72
C GLY A 85 -4.57 -12.97 -1.47
N HIS A 86 -5.85 -12.61 -1.60
CA HIS A 86 -6.84 -12.78 -0.53
C HIS A 86 -6.93 -14.24 -0.07
N ALA A 87 -7.13 -15.18 -1.01
CA ALA A 87 -7.17 -16.61 -0.71
C ALA A 87 -5.86 -17.14 -0.11
N LEU A 88 -4.71 -16.67 -0.61
CA LEU A 88 -3.39 -17.05 -0.11
C LEU A 88 -3.18 -16.62 1.34
N LEU A 89 -3.58 -15.40 1.68
CA LEU A 89 -3.49 -14.87 3.05
C LEU A 89 -4.37 -15.69 4.01
N LEU A 90 -5.61 -15.97 3.63
CA LEU A 90 -6.51 -16.81 4.43
C LEU A 90 -5.95 -18.23 4.64
N ALA A 91 -5.36 -18.82 3.61
CA ALA A 91 -4.73 -20.14 3.70
C ALA A 91 -3.53 -20.17 4.68
N HIS A 92 -2.89 -19.03 4.91
CA HIS A 92 -1.82 -18.85 5.90
C HIS A 92 -2.32 -18.38 7.28
N GLY A 93 -3.64 -18.43 7.52
CA GLY A 93 -4.24 -18.10 8.81
C GLY A 93 -4.35 -16.60 9.10
N VAL A 94 -4.13 -15.74 8.08
CA VAL A 94 -4.34 -14.30 8.21
C VAL A 94 -5.84 -14.04 8.34
N PRO A 95 -6.30 -13.26 9.33
CA PRO A 95 -7.72 -12.99 9.51
C PRO A 95 -8.30 -12.14 8.37
N GLU A 96 -9.59 -12.31 8.06
CA GLU A 96 -10.28 -11.61 6.95
C GLU A 96 -10.10 -10.08 6.99
N HIS A 97 -10.11 -9.49 8.19
CA HIS A 97 -9.96 -8.06 8.35
C HIS A 97 -8.57 -7.53 7.94
N LEU A 98 -7.57 -8.39 7.73
CA LEU A 98 -6.28 -8.04 7.14
C LEU A 98 -6.17 -8.57 5.71
N ALA A 99 -6.66 -9.79 5.46
CA ALA A 99 -6.60 -10.41 4.15
C ALA A 99 -7.33 -9.59 3.07
N ARG A 100 -8.44 -8.91 3.44
CA ARG A 100 -9.25 -8.14 2.49
C ARG A 100 -8.47 -7.10 1.69
N PHE A 101 -7.39 -6.55 2.24
CA PHE A 101 -6.61 -5.51 1.56
C PHE A 101 -6.01 -6.00 0.24
N ALA A 102 -5.78 -7.32 0.10
CA ALA A 102 -5.33 -7.88 -1.16
C ALA A 102 -6.34 -7.72 -2.30
N ARG A 103 -7.65 -7.62 -1.99
CA ARG A 103 -8.72 -7.42 -2.99
C ARG A 103 -9.30 -6.01 -3.01
N THR A 104 -9.20 -5.24 -1.93
CA THR A 104 -9.85 -3.91 -1.83
C THR A 104 -8.96 -2.75 -2.25
N HIS A 105 -7.63 -2.92 -2.30
CA HIS A 105 -6.70 -1.82 -2.56
C HIS A 105 -6.87 -1.14 -3.94
N ALA A 106 -7.53 -1.81 -4.90
CA ALA A 106 -7.84 -1.30 -6.23
C ALA A 106 -9.30 -0.83 -6.40
N SER A 107 -10.17 -1.12 -5.43
CA SER A 107 -11.62 -0.86 -5.45
C SER A 107 -12.05 -0.16 -4.17
N TRP A 108 -11.98 1.18 -4.18
CA TRP A 108 -12.22 2.05 -3.02
C TRP A 108 -13.58 2.77 -3.05
N ASP A 109 -14.40 2.51 -4.07
CA ASP A 109 -15.75 3.06 -4.24
C ASP A 109 -16.85 2.05 -3.87
N GLU A 110 -16.48 0.85 -3.41
CA GLU A 110 -17.44 -0.17 -3.02
C GLU A 110 -18.11 0.12 -1.66
N PRO A 111 -19.40 -0.26 -1.49
CA PRO A 111 -20.06 -0.22 -0.20
C PRO A 111 -19.27 -0.99 0.87
N GLY A 112 -19.03 -0.36 2.03
CA GLY A 112 -18.28 -0.96 3.13
C GLY A 112 -16.78 -0.69 3.12
N THR A 113 -16.28 0.09 2.15
CA THR A 113 -14.89 0.59 2.16
C THR A 113 -14.59 1.36 3.43
N THR A 114 -13.56 0.93 4.17
CA THR A 114 -13.11 1.56 5.41
C THR A 114 -12.04 2.62 5.15
N VAL A 115 -11.74 3.45 6.16
CA VAL A 115 -10.61 4.40 6.07
C VAL A 115 -9.31 3.65 5.79
N GLU A 116 -9.13 2.50 6.41
CA GLU A 116 -7.96 1.66 6.24
C GLU A 116 -7.80 1.18 4.79
N ASP A 117 -8.90 0.81 4.12
CA ASP A 117 -8.88 0.43 2.70
C ASP A 117 -8.43 1.61 1.82
N LEU A 118 -8.94 2.82 2.11
CA LEU A 118 -8.52 4.05 1.41
C LEU A 118 -7.03 4.32 1.60
N LEU A 119 -6.51 4.18 2.82
CA LEU A 119 -5.11 4.49 3.12
C LEU A 119 -4.14 3.47 2.50
N VAL A 120 -4.52 2.19 2.43
CA VAL A 120 -3.76 1.16 1.71
C VAL A 120 -3.74 1.46 0.21
N GLY A 121 -4.90 1.75 -0.38
CA GLY A 121 -5.00 2.15 -1.79
C GLY A 121 -4.19 3.41 -2.08
N LEU A 122 -4.25 4.41 -1.21
CA LEU A 122 -3.53 5.68 -1.37
C LEU A 122 -2.01 5.45 -1.37
N ALA A 123 -1.51 4.61 -0.47
CA ALA A 123 -0.10 4.25 -0.43
C ALA A 123 0.37 3.56 -1.73
N ASP A 124 -0.43 2.63 -2.28
CA ASP A 124 -0.12 1.97 -3.57
C ASP A 124 -0.16 2.93 -4.78
N LYS A 125 -0.92 4.03 -4.72
CA LYS A 125 -0.84 5.04 -5.80
C LYS A 125 0.33 6.01 -5.57
N ALA A 126 0.44 6.53 -4.35
CA ALA A 126 1.41 7.57 -4.00
C ALA A 126 2.87 7.12 -4.11
N TRP A 127 3.21 5.85 -3.85
CA TRP A 127 4.62 5.41 -3.87
C TRP A 127 5.30 5.62 -5.23
N LYS A 128 4.55 5.57 -6.32
CA LYS A 128 5.01 5.82 -7.69
C LYS A 128 4.60 7.20 -8.23
N ASN A 129 4.22 8.12 -7.34
CA ASN A 129 3.69 9.44 -7.69
C ASN A 129 2.44 9.39 -8.59
N LYS A 130 1.62 8.33 -8.47
CA LYS A 130 0.32 8.30 -9.15
C LYS A 130 -0.71 9.02 -8.28
N ARG A 131 -1.22 10.14 -8.79
CA ARG A 131 -2.33 10.88 -8.19
C ARG A 131 -3.66 10.30 -8.68
N VAL A 132 -4.61 10.13 -7.78
CA VAL A 132 -5.95 9.60 -8.08
C VAL A 132 -6.97 10.45 -7.34
N GLN A 133 -7.53 11.43 -8.05
CA GLN A 133 -8.37 12.47 -7.45
C GLN A 133 -9.53 11.88 -6.66
N ASP A 134 -10.29 10.92 -7.22
CA ASP A 134 -11.44 10.33 -6.53
C ASP A 134 -11.07 9.66 -5.20
N LEU A 135 -9.92 8.98 -5.14
CA LEU A 135 -9.41 8.35 -3.92
C LEU A 135 -8.92 9.41 -2.91
N GLU A 136 -8.20 10.41 -3.40
CA GLU A 136 -7.71 11.52 -2.59
C GLU A 136 -8.86 12.31 -1.97
N ASP A 137 -9.92 12.58 -2.74
CA ASP A 137 -11.13 13.25 -2.27
C ASP A 137 -11.82 12.48 -1.14
N LEU A 138 -11.90 11.15 -1.24
CA LEU A 138 -12.43 10.32 -0.15
C LEU A 138 -11.59 10.46 1.12
N VAL A 139 -10.25 10.49 1.01
CA VAL A 139 -9.36 10.65 2.18
C VAL A 139 -9.48 12.06 2.77
N VAL A 140 -9.59 13.10 1.92
CA VAL A 140 -9.82 14.48 2.34
C VAL A 140 -11.10 14.61 3.16
N ASP A 141 -12.20 13.98 2.72
CA ASP A 141 -13.46 13.99 3.46
C ASP A 141 -13.30 13.37 4.87
N ARG A 142 -12.53 12.29 4.98
CA ARG A 142 -12.25 11.63 6.27
C ARG A 142 -11.42 12.52 7.19
N LEU A 143 -10.39 13.18 6.64
CA LEU A 143 -9.52 14.10 7.39
C LEU A 143 -10.29 15.34 7.87
N ALA A 144 -11.07 15.98 6.99
CA ALA A 144 -11.88 17.15 7.34
C ALA A 144 -12.87 16.83 8.46
N ALA A 145 -13.59 15.70 8.35
CA ALA A 145 -14.54 15.25 9.35
C ALA A 145 -13.87 14.94 10.71
N ALA A 146 -12.69 14.31 10.70
CA ALA A 146 -11.98 13.96 11.93
C ALA A 146 -11.36 15.17 12.65
N GLY A 147 -10.79 16.11 11.89
CA GLY A 147 -10.13 17.29 12.43
C GLY A 147 -11.06 18.46 12.76
N GLY A 148 -12.34 18.39 12.36
CA GLY A 148 -13.25 19.54 12.40
C GLY A 148 -12.77 20.70 11.53
N LYS A 149 -11.98 20.40 10.50
CA LYS A 149 -11.37 21.37 9.58
C LYS A 149 -12.25 21.56 8.35
N GLU A 150 -12.06 22.68 7.67
CA GLU A 150 -12.67 22.87 6.36
C GLU A 150 -12.04 21.92 5.33
N ARG A 151 -12.84 21.45 4.36
CA ARG A 151 -12.39 20.47 3.35
C ARG A 151 -11.15 20.94 2.59
N TRP A 152 -11.07 22.24 2.29
CA TRP A 152 -9.94 22.81 1.55
C TRP A 152 -8.63 22.80 2.35
N GLU A 153 -8.69 22.92 3.69
CA GLU A 153 -7.52 22.82 4.56
C GLU A 153 -6.98 21.39 4.57
N ALA A 154 -7.87 20.41 4.69
CA ALA A 154 -7.51 19.00 4.62
C ALA A 154 -6.94 18.61 3.25
N PHE A 155 -7.49 19.18 2.17
CA PHE A 155 -6.97 19.01 0.81
C PHE A 155 -5.54 19.53 0.68
N LEU A 156 -5.28 20.79 1.07
CA LEU A 156 -3.93 21.36 0.98
C LEU A 156 -2.91 20.55 1.79
N ALA A 157 -3.28 20.14 3.00
CA ALA A 157 -2.41 19.33 3.84
C ALA A 157 -2.08 17.95 3.23
N LEU A 158 -3.07 17.29 2.62
CA LEU A 158 -2.86 16.02 1.93
C LEU A 158 -2.03 16.21 0.65
N ASP A 159 -2.32 17.25 -0.14
CA ASP A 159 -1.59 17.54 -1.38
C ASP A 159 -0.11 17.84 -1.11
N ASP A 160 0.21 18.60 -0.07
CA ASP A 160 1.58 18.87 0.36
C ASP A 160 2.32 17.58 0.78
N LEU A 161 1.63 16.66 1.45
CA LEU A 161 2.20 15.36 1.79
C LEU A 161 2.48 14.54 0.52
N LEU A 162 1.48 14.38 -0.35
CA LEU A 162 1.58 13.54 -1.55
C LEU A 162 2.60 14.09 -2.54
N THR A 163 2.73 15.42 -2.65
CA THR A 163 3.76 16.07 -3.45
C THR A 163 5.16 15.71 -2.96
N ARG A 164 5.44 15.85 -1.66
CA ARG A 164 6.74 15.48 -1.07
C ARG A 164 7.05 13.99 -1.21
N ILE A 165 6.05 13.12 -1.02
CA ILE A 165 6.22 11.68 -1.28
C ILE A 165 6.58 11.46 -2.75
N GLY A 166 5.87 12.13 -3.66
CA GLY A 166 6.03 12.03 -5.10
C GLY A 166 7.42 12.42 -5.62
N GLU A 167 8.09 13.40 -5.01
CA GLU A 167 9.44 13.84 -5.37
C GLU A 167 10.48 12.69 -5.35
N ASP A 168 10.30 11.73 -4.45
CA ASP A 168 11.21 10.58 -4.30
C ASP A 168 10.77 9.32 -5.08
N ALA A 169 9.66 9.38 -5.82
CA ALA A 169 9.16 8.25 -6.61
C ALA A 169 10.17 7.73 -7.67
N PRO A 170 10.94 8.57 -8.40
CA PRO A 170 11.93 8.07 -9.35
C PRO A 170 12.98 7.16 -8.69
N ARG A 171 13.43 7.49 -7.48
CA ARG A 171 14.37 6.67 -6.72
C ARG A 171 13.75 5.33 -6.34
N ARG A 172 12.51 5.33 -5.83
CA ARG A 172 11.80 4.09 -5.44
C ARG A 172 11.55 3.17 -6.65
N LEU A 173 11.18 3.73 -7.80
CA LEU A 173 11.02 2.98 -9.05
C LEU A 173 12.33 2.35 -9.50
N ALA A 174 13.46 3.07 -9.43
CA ALA A 174 14.77 2.53 -9.75
C ALA A 174 15.18 1.38 -8.80
N VAL A 175 14.89 1.52 -7.49
CA VAL A 175 15.12 0.46 -6.50
C VAL A 175 14.30 -0.78 -6.86
N GLN A 176 12.99 -0.66 -7.07
CA GLN A 176 12.14 -1.80 -7.45
C GLN A 176 12.62 -2.48 -8.74
N ALA A 177 12.99 -1.71 -9.76
CA ALA A 177 13.41 -2.21 -11.07
C ALA A 177 14.72 -3.02 -11.02
N ALA A 178 15.58 -2.75 -10.03
CA ALA A 178 16.82 -3.49 -9.81
C ALA A 178 16.60 -4.94 -9.34
N HIS A 179 15.39 -5.30 -8.91
CA HIS A 179 15.05 -6.65 -8.46
C HIS A 179 14.41 -7.50 -9.58
N PRO A 180 14.74 -8.79 -9.68
CA PRO A 180 14.16 -9.70 -10.68
C PRO A 180 12.70 -10.06 -10.38
N VAL A 181 11.96 -10.38 -11.45
CA VAL A 181 10.54 -10.80 -11.42
C VAL A 181 10.34 -12.28 -11.04
N ARG A 182 11.41 -13.05 -10.90
CA ARG A 182 11.38 -14.48 -10.57
C ARG A 182 12.35 -14.75 -9.42
N THR A 183 12.04 -15.76 -8.62
CA THR A 183 13.02 -16.41 -7.75
C THR A 183 14.00 -17.18 -8.63
N GLY A 184 15.29 -17.10 -8.30
CA GLY A 184 16.39 -17.68 -9.08
C GLY A 184 16.58 -19.16 -8.79
#